data_AF-A0A7W0L344-F1
#
_entry.id   AF-A0A7W0L344-F1
#
_cell.length_a   1.000
_cell.length_b   1.000
_cell.length_c   1.000
_cell.angle_alpha   90.00
_cell.angle_beta   90.00
_cell.angle_gamma   90.00
#
_symmetry.space_group_name_H-M   'P 1'
#
loop_
_entity.id
_entity.type
_entity.pdbx_description
1 polymer ?
#
loop_
_entity_poly.entity_id
_entity_poly.type
_entity_poly.pdbx_seq_one_letter_code
_entity_poly.pdbx_strand_id
1 'polypeptide(L)'
;MKKQEGKKKTLSPRPSAAQKKQRTKPRQFAKEVVSELQKVNWPTRAEVISYSTVVLVAALVVAVLIAGLDFVFTKGVLALFGVDI
;
A
#
# COMPACT_ATOMS: atom_id res chain seq x y z
N MET A 1 17.87 34.47 72.36
CA MET A 1 18.33 33.27 71.60
C MET A 1 17.11 32.61 70.97
N LYS A 2 17.16 32.35 69.64
CA LYS A 2 16.33 31.42 68.83
C LYS A 2 14.80 31.59 68.96
N LYS A 3 14.05 31.80 67.87
CA LYS A 3 13.87 30.82 66.80
C LYS A 3 13.14 31.49 65.64
N GLN A 4 13.69 31.31 64.44
CA GLN A 4 13.17 31.86 63.21
C GLN A 4 11.92 31.10 62.69
N GLU A 5 11.33 31.72 61.67
CA GLU A 5 10.62 31.12 60.54
C GLU A 5 9.13 30.75 60.70
N GLY A 6 8.30 31.74 60.38
CA GLY A 6 6.88 31.58 60.03
C GLY A 6 6.58 32.05 58.61
N LYS A 7 7.15 31.35 57.61
CA LYS A 7 6.53 31.01 56.30
C LYS A 7 5.83 32.15 55.52
N LYS A 8 6.61 32.89 54.72
CA LYS A 8 6.10 33.65 53.56
C LYS A 8 5.48 32.67 52.55
N LYS A 9 4.14 32.67 52.42
CA LYS A 9 3.43 32.08 51.27
C LYS A 9 3.42 33.12 50.14
N THR A 10 4.48 33.13 49.36
CA THR A 10 4.53 33.81 48.07
C THR A 10 3.65 33.05 47.07
N LEU A 11 2.70 33.77 46.46
CA LEU A 11 1.88 33.28 45.35
C LEU A 11 2.78 32.72 44.25
N SER A 12 2.62 31.43 43.93
CA SER A 12 3.20 30.83 42.74
C SER A 12 2.39 31.28 41.51
N PRO A 13 3.01 31.89 40.48
CA PRO A 13 2.34 32.11 39.21
C PRO A 13 2.06 30.72 38.60
N ARG A 14 0.80 30.42 38.28
CA ARG A 14 0.49 29.26 37.43
C ARG A 14 1.25 29.44 36.12
N PRO A 15 2.19 28.57 35.72
CA PRO A 15 2.59 28.54 34.34
C PRO A 15 1.37 28.04 33.57
N SER A 16 0.69 28.99 32.93
CA SER A 16 -0.24 28.75 31.84
C SER A 16 0.35 27.63 31.00
N ALA A 17 -0.38 26.51 30.94
CA ALA A 17 -0.03 25.37 30.12
C ALA A 17 0.08 25.87 28.69
N ALA A 18 1.29 26.25 28.29
CA ALA A 18 1.65 26.49 26.92
C ALA A 18 1.41 25.17 26.22
N GLN A 19 0.21 25.03 25.66
CA GLN A 19 -0.22 23.97 24.81
C GLN A 19 0.68 24.03 23.58
N LYS A 20 1.89 23.46 23.73
CA LYS A 20 2.80 23.20 22.63
C LYS A 20 1.99 22.31 21.70
N LYS A 21 1.52 22.93 20.63
CA LYS A 21 0.89 22.29 19.48
C LYS A 21 1.77 21.08 19.15
N GLN A 22 1.35 19.90 19.61
CA GLN A 22 2.11 18.68 19.44
C GLN A 22 2.03 18.36 17.95
N ARG A 23 3.00 18.85 17.18
CA ARG A 23 3.21 18.37 15.82
C ARG A 23 3.42 16.86 15.95
N THR A 24 2.61 16.09 15.22
CA THR A 24 2.74 14.64 15.13
C THR A 24 4.19 14.34 14.76
N LYS A 25 4.88 13.66 15.67
CA LYS A 25 6.29 13.30 15.46
C LYS A 25 6.30 12.24 14.35
N PRO A 26 7.25 12.26 13.40
CA PRO A 26 7.34 11.25 12.34
C PRO A 26 7.36 9.80 12.87
N ARG A 27 7.93 9.59 14.07
CA ARG A 27 7.93 8.29 14.76
C ARG A 27 6.52 7.83 15.17
N GLN A 28 5.64 8.76 15.52
CA GLN A 28 4.25 8.47 15.88
C GLN A 28 3.44 8.13 14.62
N PHE A 29 3.63 8.90 13.53
CA PHE A 29 3.03 8.61 12.23
C PHE A 29 3.43 7.21 11.70
N ALA A 30 4.71 6.86 11.76
CA ALA A 30 5.17 5.53 11.35
C ALA A 30 4.55 4.40 12.18
N LYS A 31 4.35 4.63 13.49
CA LYS A 31 3.68 3.67 14.37
C LYS A 31 2.20 3.50 14.01
N GLU A 32 1.51 4.60 13.69
CA GLU A 32 0.13 4.60 13.21
C GLU A 32 0.01 3.85 11.88
N VAL A 33 0.90 4.10 10.90
CA VAL A 33 0.92 3.37 9.61
C VAL A 33 1.11 1.87 9.79
N VAL A 34 2.06 1.43 10.62
CA VAL A 34 2.26 -0.01 10.88
C VAL A 34 1.02 -0.63 11.53
N SER A 35 0.36 0.07 12.44
CA SER A 35 -0.87 -0.42 13.08
C SER A 35 -2.04 -0.59 12.10
N GLU A 36 -2.09 0.23 11.05
CA GLU A 36 -3.08 0.09 9.97
C GLU A 36 -2.68 -0.99 8.96
N LEU A 37 -1.39 -1.10 8.61
CA LEU A 37 -0.87 -2.15 7.73
C LEU A 37 -1.06 -3.57 8.31
N GLN A 38 -1.16 -3.69 9.63
CA GLN A 38 -1.50 -4.95 10.31
C GLN A 38 -2.97 -5.36 10.13
N LYS A 39 -3.86 -4.42 9.76
CA LYS A 39 -5.26 -4.73 9.44
C LYS A 39 -5.44 -5.20 8.00
N VAL A 40 -4.39 -5.05 7.17
CA VAL A 40 -4.41 -5.53 5.79
C VAL A 40 -4.33 -7.06 5.80
N ASN A 41 -5.27 -7.69 5.11
CA ASN A 41 -5.23 -9.12 4.86
C ASN A 41 -4.08 -9.42 3.87
N TRP A 42 -2.90 -9.71 4.40
CA TRP A 42 -1.80 -10.17 3.59
C TRP A 42 -2.13 -11.55 3.03
N PRO A 43 -2.11 -11.70 1.69
CA PRO A 43 -2.61 -12.89 1.04
C PRO A 43 -1.76 -14.10 1.43
N THR A 44 -2.42 -15.26 1.56
CA THR A 44 -1.71 -16.52 1.79
C THR A 44 -1.02 -16.99 0.51
N ARG A 45 -0.02 -17.87 0.62
CA ARG A 45 0.66 -18.44 -0.57
C ARG A 45 -0.31 -19.11 -1.54
N ALA A 46 -1.34 -19.79 -1.00
CA ALA A 46 -2.37 -20.43 -1.80
C ALA A 46 -3.25 -19.42 -2.57
N GLU A 47 -3.56 -18.29 -1.94
CA GLU A 47 -4.34 -17.22 -2.56
C GLU A 47 -3.58 -16.55 -3.71
N VAL A 48 -2.28 -16.26 -3.51
CA VAL A 48 -1.40 -15.73 -4.57
C VAL A 48 -1.31 -16.70 -5.75
N ILE A 49 -1.19 -18.00 -5.49
CA ILE A 49 -1.15 -19.02 -6.55
C ILE A 49 -2.49 -19.07 -7.28
N SER A 50 -3.61 -19.01 -6.56
CA SER A 50 -4.95 -19.06 -7.16
C SER A 50 -5.18 -17.86 -8.10
N TYR A 51 -4.87 -16.65 -7.64
CA TYR A 51 -5.05 -15.44 -8.45
C TYR A 51 -4.09 -15.40 -9.64
N SER A 52 -2.82 -15.76 -9.44
CA SER A 52 -1.86 -15.81 -10.55
C SER A 52 -2.21 -16.88 -11.59
N THR A 53 -2.76 -18.02 -11.16
CA THR A 53 -3.22 -19.08 -12.07
C THR A 53 -4.33 -18.58 -12.99
N VAL A 54 -5.34 -17.88 -12.45
CA VAL A 54 -6.42 -17.31 -13.25
C VAL A 54 -5.87 -16.34 -14.30
N VAL A 55 -4.95 -15.46 -13.90
CA VAL A 55 -4.31 -14.50 -14.82
C VAL A 55 -3.50 -15.22 -15.90
N LEU A 56 -2.71 -16.24 -15.55
CA LEU A 56 -1.93 -17.03 -16.51
C LEU A 56 -2.83 -17.74 -17.52
N VAL A 57 -3.92 -18.36 -17.07
CA VAL A 57 -4.88 -19.03 -17.97
C VAL A 57 -5.52 -18.02 -18.91
N ALA A 58 -5.98 -16.87 -18.40
CA ALA A 58 -6.57 -15.82 -19.22
C ALA A 58 -5.58 -15.27 -20.26
N ALA A 59 -4.34 -15.03 -19.87
CA ALA A 59 -3.28 -14.59 -20.77
C ALA A 59 -2.99 -15.63 -21.88
N LEU A 60 -2.95 -16.91 -21.54
CA LEU A 60 -2.76 -18.00 -22.51
C LEU A 60 -3.93 -18.07 -23.50
N VAL A 61 -5.17 -17.93 -23.04
CA VAL A 61 -6.34 -17.92 -23.93
C VAL A 61 -6.23 -16.78 -24.94
N VAL A 62 -5.93 -15.57 -24.49
CA VAL A 62 -5.76 -14.42 -25.39
C VAL A 62 -4.59 -14.64 -26.35
N ALA A 63 -3.46 -15.17 -25.87
CA ALA A 63 -2.31 -15.46 -26.71
C ALA A 63 -2.64 -16.47 -27.82
N VAL A 64 -3.37 -17.55 -27.49
CA VAL A 64 -3.81 -18.56 -28.48
C VAL A 64 -4.80 -17.96 -29.47
N LEU A 65 -5.75 -17.13 -29.01
CA LEU A 65 -6.69 -16.47 -29.90
C LEU A 65 -5.98 -15.55 -30.90
N ILE A 66 -5.04 -14.72 -30.44
CA ILE A 66 -4.25 -13.84 -31.29
C ILE A 66 -3.42 -14.67 -32.28
N ALA A 67 -2.67 -15.66 -31.79
CA ALA A 67 -1.83 -16.50 -32.64
C ALA A 67 -2.64 -17.27 -33.70
N GLY A 68 -3.80 -17.80 -33.33
CA GLY A 68 -4.70 -18.47 -34.26
C GLY A 68 -5.26 -17.51 -35.31
N LEU A 69 -5.64 -16.30 -34.88
CA LEU A 69 -6.14 -15.27 -35.78
C LEU A 69 -5.05 -14.77 -36.75
N ASP A 70 -3.83 -14.56 -36.27
CA ASP A 70 -2.66 -14.20 -37.08
C ASP A 70 -2.36 -15.28 -38.12
N PHE A 71 -2.45 -16.55 -37.74
CA PHE A 71 -2.26 -17.67 -38.66
C PHE A 71 -3.31 -17.70 -39.77
N VAL A 72 -4.58 -17.54 -39.40
CA VAL A 72 -5.71 -17.51 -40.35
C VAL A 72 -5.60 -16.32 -41.27
N PHE A 73 -5.33 -15.12 -40.75
CA PHE A 73 -5.16 -13.94 -41.59
C PHE A 73 -3.95 -14.05 -42.50
N THR A 74 -2.82 -14.56 -42.02
CA THR A 74 -1.62 -14.76 -42.85
C THR A 74 -1.97 -15.65 -44.04
N LYS A 75 -2.57 -16.83 -43.80
CA LYS A 75 -2.95 -17.75 -44.88
C LYS A 75 -4.05 -17.18 -45.79
N GLY A 76 -5.06 -16.52 -45.23
CA GLY A 76 -6.16 -15.95 -46.00
C GLY A 76 -5.73 -14.79 -46.90
N VAL A 77 -4.89 -13.88 -46.39
CA VAL A 77 -4.33 -12.76 -47.15
C VAL A 77 -3.42 -13.28 -48.27
N LEU A 78 -2.50 -14.20 -47.96
CA LEU A 78 -1.60 -14.78 -48.97
C LEU A 78 -2.37 -15.49 -50.09
N ALA A 79 -3.41 -16.26 -49.74
CA ALA A 79 -4.28 -16.91 -50.71
C ALA A 79 -5.06 -15.92 -51.59
N LEU A 80 -5.56 -14.82 -51.01
CA LEU A 80 -6.24 -13.76 -51.76
C LEU A 80 -5.32 -13.03 -52.75
N PHE A 81 -4.05 -12.85 -52.39
CA PHE A 81 -3.05 -12.21 -53.25
C PHE A 81 -2.34 -13.20 -54.20
N GLY A 82 -2.73 -14.48 -54.22
CA GLY A 82 -2.15 -15.49 -55.12
C GLY A 82 -0.66 -15.72 -54.90
N VAL A 83 -0.14 -15.39 -53.72
CA VAL A 83 1.25 -15.68 -53.34
C VAL A 83 1.25 -17.05 -52.68
N ASP A 84 1.39 -18.08 -53.52
CA ASP A 84 1.52 -19.47 -53.08
C ASP A 84 2.94 -19.70 -52.52
N ILE A 85 3.01 -20.21 -51.29
CA ILE A 85 4.20 -20.82 -50.65
C ILE A 85 3.88 -22.27 -50.34
#